data_AF-A0AAE9F4U4-F1
#
_entry.id   AF-A0AAE9F4U4-F1
#
_cell.length_a   1.000
_cell.length_b   1.000
_cell.length_c   1.000
_cell.angle_alpha   90.00
_cell.angle_beta   90.00
_cell.angle_gamma   90.00
#
_symmetry.space_group_name_H-M   'P 1'
#
loop_
_entity.id
_entity.type
_entity.pdbx_description
1 polymer ?
#
loop_
_entity_poly.entity_id
_entity_poly.type
_entity_poly.pdbx_seq_one_letter_code
_entity_poly.pdbx_strand_id
1 'polypeptide(L)'
;MTCTHAALRRNELVKLGFKYDNIVMEEAAQILEVETFIPLLLQNPEDGHNRLKRWIMIGDHHQLPPVVQNQAFQKYSNMEQSLFARLVRLSVPNVELDRQGRARAQIAELYQWRYKGLGNLPHVDGLPQFQNANAGFAFPFQLIDVPDFNGQGESQPSPHFYQNLGEAEYAVALYTYMRILGYPAEKISILTTYNGQAQLIRDVCQRRCEANPLIGMPAKVSTVDKYQGQQNDYIILSLVRTRNIGHIRDVRRLVVALSRARLGLYVLGRSKVFMDCLELTPAMRIFAKLPRKLVILPFEAHPTCRKWNERSQDGEAMEIEDTIHMTHFVREFYMSNLPAMTEAYEAAMAEYLEAQRILNPPIDETQMDVETEEERRRREAMERKKKQEMDDKKEADIHFEDMDHEMQEQPAGSSAAQEAPPTIQEPPAQENP
;
A
#
# COMPACT_ATOMS: atom_id res chain seq x y z
N MET A 1 -14.86 -22.57 -0.50
CA MET A 1 -14.22 -22.49 -1.84
C MET A 1 -14.43 -21.11 -2.41
N THR A 2 -13.55 -20.61 -3.29
CA THR A 2 -13.78 -19.33 -3.97
C THR A 2 -14.88 -19.45 -5.03
N CYS A 3 -15.53 -18.34 -5.39
CA CYS A 3 -16.55 -18.30 -6.44
C CYS A 3 -16.00 -18.77 -7.79
N THR A 4 -14.76 -18.40 -8.12
CA THR A 4 -14.06 -18.84 -9.35
C THR A 4 -13.87 -20.36 -9.35
N HIS A 5 -13.47 -20.95 -8.22
CA HIS A 5 -13.32 -22.40 -8.12
C HIS A 5 -14.67 -23.12 -8.25
N ALA A 6 -15.72 -22.58 -7.62
CA ALA A 6 -17.07 -23.09 -7.75
C ALA A 6 -17.55 -23.07 -9.21
N ALA A 7 -17.25 -22.00 -9.96
CA ALA A 7 -17.55 -21.90 -11.38
C ALA A 7 -16.84 -22.95 -12.22
N LEU A 8 -15.53 -23.15 -12.01
CA LEU A 8 -14.72 -24.12 -12.75
C LEU A 8 -15.11 -25.57 -12.46
N ARG A 9 -15.42 -25.90 -11.20
CA ARG A 9 -15.67 -27.28 -10.74
C ARG A 9 -17.14 -27.67 -10.68
N ARG A 10 -18.06 -26.78 -11.07
CA ARG A 10 -19.51 -27.04 -11.02
C ARG A 10 -19.90 -28.40 -11.61
N ASN A 11 -19.46 -28.69 -12.83
CA ASN A 11 -19.84 -29.92 -13.53
C ASN A 11 -19.33 -31.18 -12.81
N GLU A 12 -18.15 -31.10 -12.20
CA GLU A 12 -17.57 -32.19 -11.41
C GLU A 12 -18.34 -32.40 -10.10
N LEU A 13 -18.60 -31.31 -9.35
CA LEU A 13 -19.36 -31.36 -8.11
C LEU A 13 -20.76 -31.94 -8.31
N VAL A 14 -21.45 -31.51 -9.36
CA VAL A 14 -22.79 -32.03 -9.70
C VAL A 14 -22.74 -33.53 -10.05
N LYS A 15 -21.73 -33.96 -10.81
CA LYS A 15 -21.54 -35.39 -11.15
C LYS A 15 -21.20 -36.25 -9.94
N LEU A 16 -20.45 -35.71 -8.98
CA LEU A 16 -20.13 -36.36 -7.71
C LEU A 16 -21.32 -36.44 -6.75
N GLY A 17 -22.47 -35.83 -7.10
CA GLY A 17 -23.64 -35.79 -6.23
C GLY A 17 -23.44 -34.91 -5.00
N PHE A 18 -22.63 -33.85 -5.12
CA PHE A 18 -22.45 -32.86 -4.06
C PHE A 18 -23.80 -32.29 -3.60
N LYS A 19 -24.02 -32.20 -2.29
CA LYS A 19 -25.26 -31.70 -1.66
C LYS A 19 -24.94 -30.73 -0.53
N TYR A 20 -25.78 -29.71 -0.37
CA TYR A 20 -25.68 -28.73 0.70
C TYR A 20 -27.04 -28.06 0.95
N ASP A 21 -27.24 -27.65 2.20
CA ASP A 21 -28.48 -27.01 2.65
C ASP A 21 -28.35 -25.50 2.83
N ASN A 22 -27.14 -24.98 3.03
CA ASN A 22 -26.92 -23.57 3.34
C ASN A 22 -25.68 -23.04 2.60
N ILE A 23 -25.73 -21.79 2.17
CA ILE A 23 -24.59 -21.07 1.58
C ILE A 23 -24.30 -19.84 2.43
N VAL A 24 -23.01 -19.63 2.73
CA VAL A 24 -22.48 -18.38 3.26
C VAL A 24 -21.47 -17.84 2.25
N MET A 25 -21.62 -16.57 1.87
CA MET A 25 -20.72 -15.85 0.98
C MET A 25 -20.15 -14.65 1.74
N GLU A 26 -18.83 -14.56 1.81
CA GLU A 26 -18.12 -13.36 2.26
C GLU A 26 -17.62 -12.57 1.04
N GLU A 27 -17.34 -11.29 1.25
CA GLU A 27 -16.96 -10.36 0.18
C GLU A 27 -17.98 -10.30 -0.98
N ALA A 28 -19.27 -10.54 -0.67
CA ALA A 28 -20.32 -10.72 -1.68
C ALA A 28 -20.48 -9.51 -2.63
N ALA A 29 -20.08 -8.32 -2.20
CA ALA A 29 -20.10 -7.11 -3.02
C ALA A 29 -19.01 -7.09 -4.12
N GLN A 30 -17.95 -7.90 -3.98
CA GLN A 30 -16.80 -8.01 -4.88
C GLN A 30 -16.92 -9.17 -5.87
N ILE A 31 -17.98 -9.98 -5.78
CA ILE A 31 -18.21 -11.13 -6.66
C ILE A 31 -19.11 -10.71 -7.82
N LEU A 32 -18.76 -11.10 -9.05
CA LEU A 32 -19.61 -10.84 -10.21
C LEU A 32 -20.99 -11.49 -10.03
N GLU A 33 -22.01 -10.89 -10.64
CA GLU A 33 -23.38 -11.37 -10.48
C GLU A 33 -23.54 -12.85 -10.89
N VAL A 34 -22.97 -13.25 -12.03
CA VAL A 34 -22.97 -14.64 -12.50
C VAL A 34 -22.20 -15.58 -11.56
N GLU A 35 -21.07 -15.13 -11.02
CA GLU A 35 -20.25 -15.92 -10.10
C GLU A 35 -20.89 -16.06 -8.71
N THR A 36 -21.79 -15.14 -8.35
CA THR A 36 -22.64 -15.26 -7.16
C THR A 36 -23.77 -16.26 -7.37
N PHE A 37 -24.31 -16.34 -8.60
CA PHE A 37 -25.41 -17.23 -8.94
C PHE A 37 -25.00 -18.71 -9.07
N ILE A 38 -23.81 -18.98 -9.63
CA ILE A 38 -23.32 -20.36 -9.86
C ILE A 38 -23.33 -21.23 -8.58
N PRO A 39 -22.83 -20.75 -7.42
CA PRO A 39 -22.88 -21.50 -6.17
C PRO A 39 -24.27 -21.95 -5.72
N LEU A 40 -25.36 -21.34 -6.21
CA LEU A 40 -26.74 -21.75 -5.90
C LEU A 40 -27.15 -23.07 -6.59
N LEU A 41 -26.37 -23.51 -7.58
CA LEU A 41 -26.68 -24.63 -8.48
C LEU A 41 -25.51 -25.64 -8.59
N LEU A 42 -24.77 -25.85 -7.50
CA LEU A 42 -23.68 -26.85 -7.44
C LEU A 42 -24.19 -28.27 -7.08
N GLN A 43 -25.50 -28.44 -6.91
CA GLN A 43 -26.16 -29.69 -6.58
C GLN A 43 -27.35 -29.94 -7.52
N ASN A 44 -27.71 -31.22 -7.70
CA ASN A 44 -28.93 -31.58 -8.42
C ASN A 44 -30.17 -31.30 -7.56
N PRO A 45 -31.33 -31.01 -8.19
CA PRO A 45 -32.61 -30.95 -7.47
C PRO A 45 -32.91 -32.27 -6.75
N GLU A 46 -33.56 -32.18 -5.61
CA GLU A 46 -34.08 -33.31 -4.84
C GLU A 46 -35.60 -33.21 -4.88
N ASP A 47 -36.27 -34.27 -5.33
CA ASP A 47 -37.72 -34.32 -5.52
C ASP A 47 -38.28 -33.16 -6.38
N GLY A 48 -37.51 -32.71 -7.37
CA GLY A 48 -37.89 -31.61 -8.28
C GLY A 48 -37.67 -30.20 -7.72
N HIS A 49 -37.16 -30.07 -6.50
CA HIS A 49 -36.92 -28.78 -5.84
C HIS A 49 -35.44 -28.54 -5.54
N ASN A 50 -35.03 -27.27 -5.43
CA ASN A 50 -33.70 -26.93 -4.94
C ASN A 50 -33.64 -27.19 -3.43
N ARG A 51 -32.65 -27.98 -2.98
CA ARG A 51 -32.45 -28.33 -1.57
C ARG A 51 -32.02 -27.13 -0.70
N LEU A 52 -31.53 -26.04 -1.30
CA LEU A 52 -31.02 -24.88 -0.59
C LEU A 52 -32.07 -24.24 0.34
N LYS A 53 -31.75 -24.15 1.64
CA LYS A 53 -32.63 -23.62 2.70
C LYS A 53 -32.25 -22.21 3.15
N ARG A 54 -30.95 -21.88 3.17
CA ARG A 54 -30.45 -20.56 3.60
C ARG A 54 -29.37 -20.05 2.67
N TRP A 55 -29.43 -18.74 2.41
CA TRP A 55 -28.43 -18.04 1.64
C TRP A 55 -28.04 -16.76 2.37
N ILE A 56 -26.83 -16.74 2.91
CA ILE A 56 -26.26 -15.66 3.70
C ILE A 56 -25.18 -14.98 2.85
N MET A 57 -25.31 -13.67 2.66
CA MET A 57 -24.32 -12.85 1.96
C MET A 57 -23.83 -11.74 2.88
N ILE A 58 -22.52 -11.67 3.04
CA ILE A 58 -21.81 -10.67 3.81
C ILE A 58 -20.93 -9.90 2.84
N GLY A 59 -21.12 -8.60 2.74
CA GLY A 59 -20.39 -7.75 1.80
C GLY A 59 -20.63 -6.28 2.08
N ASP A 60 -19.83 -5.44 1.43
CA ASP A 60 -19.91 -3.99 1.55
C ASP A 60 -20.00 -3.35 0.16
N HIS A 61 -21.20 -2.91 -0.20
CA HIS A 61 -21.49 -2.26 -1.48
C HIS A 61 -21.01 -0.79 -1.53
N HIS A 62 -20.51 -0.25 -0.42
CA HIS A 62 -19.81 1.03 -0.36
C HIS A 62 -18.30 0.92 -0.60
N GLN A 63 -17.76 -0.30 -0.66
CA GLN A 63 -16.37 -0.57 -1.08
C GLN A 63 -16.29 -0.98 -2.55
N LEU A 64 -15.09 -1.35 -3.02
CA LEU A 64 -14.82 -1.61 -4.43
C LEU A 64 -15.70 -2.76 -4.98
N PRO A 65 -16.21 -2.62 -6.22
CA PRO A 65 -16.98 -3.65 -6.91
C PRO A 65 -16.05 -4.75 -7.51
N PRO A 66 -16.60 -5.82 -8.11
CA PRO A 66 -15.83 -6.79 -8.89
C PRO A 66 -15.07 -6.10 -10.03
N VAL A 67 -13.87 -6.59 -10.32
CA VAL A 67 -13.00 -6.02 -11.36
C VAL A 67 -13.50 -6.41 -12.75
N VAL A 68 -13.86 -5.42 -13.57
CA VAL A 68 -14.17 -5.58 -14.99
C VAL A 68 -13.03 -5.00 -15.82
N GLN A 69 -12.28 -5.87 -16.52
CA GLN A 69 -11.06 -5.47 -17.25
C GLN A 69 -11.33 -4.40 -18.32
N ASN A 70 -12.38 -4.58 -19.10
CA ASN A 70 -12.76 -3.63 -20.14
C ASN A 70 -13.80 -2.65 -19.58
N GLN A 71 -13.36 -1.41 -19.37
CA GLN A 71 -14.19 -0.32 -18.84
C GLN A 71 -15.45 -0.03 -19.68
N ALA A 72 -15.51 -0.45 -20.94
CA ALA A 72 -16.72 -0.30 -21.76
C ALA A 72 -17.89 -1.11 -21.18
N PHE A 73 -17.67 -2.36 -20.75
CA PHE A 73 -18.73 -3.17 -20.14
C PHE A 73 -19.16 -2.62 -18.77
N GLN A 74 -18.23 -2.03 -18.03
CA GLN A 74 -18.54 -1.32 -16.80
C GLN A 74 -19.45 -0.11 -17.08
N LYS A 75 -19.06 0.75 -18.03
CA LYS A 75 -19.77 2.01 -18.33
C LYS A 75 -21.11 1.82 -19.02
N TYR A 76 -21.20 0.93 -20.01
CA TYR A 76 -22.40 0.77 -20.85
C TYR A 76 -23.33 -0.34 -20.37
N SER A 77 -22.81 -1.38 -19.70
CA SER A 77 -23.61 -2.53 -19.25
C SER A 77 -23.72 -2.66 -17.74
N ASN A 78 -23.03 -1.81 -16.96
CA ASN A 78 -22.95 -1.92 -15.51
C ASN A 78 -22.51 -3.31 -15.03
N MET A 79 -21.58 -3.94 -15.77
CA MET A 79 -21.15 -5.33 -15.52
C MET A 79 -20.46 -5.51 -14.16
N GLU A 80 -19.98 -4.44 -13.55
CA GLU A 80 -19.39 -4.45 -12.20
C GLU A 80 -20.44 -4.54 -11.08
N GLN A 81 -21.73 -4.54 -11.40
CA GLN A 81 -22.72 -4.69 -10.36
C GLN A 81 -22.73 -6.15 -9.85
N SER A 82 -22.41 -6.33 -8.57
CA SER A 82 -22.59 -7.61 -7.90
C SER A 82 -24.07 -7.88 -7.61
N LEU A 83 -24.42 -9.17 -7.49
CA LEU A 83 -25.75 -9.59 -7.08
C LEU A 83 -26.13 -9.00 -5.72
N PHE A 84 -25.16 -8.95 -4.79
CA PHE A 84 -25.30 -8.30 -3.48
C PHE A 84 -25.69 -6.82 -3.61
N ALA A 85 -24.92 -6.03 -4.37
CA ALA A 85 -25.20 -4.61 -4.58
C ALA A 85 -26.56 -4.40 -5.29
N ARG A 86 -26.96 -5.30 -6.20
CA ARG A 86 -28.27 -5.27 -6.83
C ARG A 86 -29.41 -5.52 -5.83
N LEU A 87 -29.29 -6.50 -4.95
CA LEU A 87 -30.30 -6.78 -3.93
C LEU A 87 -30.46 -5.62 -2.94
N VAL A 88 -29.35 -5.00 -2.51
CA VAL A 88 -29.39 -3.80 -1.66
C VAL A 88 -30.11 -2.65 -2.39
N ARG A 89 -29.80 -2.40 -3.66
CA ARG A 89 -30.50 -1.38 -4.48
C ARG A 89 -32.00 -1.66 -4.63
N LEU A 90 -32.39 -2.93 -4.70
CA LEU A 90 -33.79 -3.37 -4.73
C LEU A 90 -34.46 -3.35 -3.35
N SER A 91 -33.81 -2.76 -2.34
CA SER A 91 -34.32 -2.62 -0.98
C SER A 91 -34.65 -3.95 -0.31
N VAL A 92 -33.91 -5.01 -0.65
CA VAL A 92 -33.97 -6.26 0.12
C VAL A 92 -33.55 -5.95 1.57
N PRO A 93 -34.34 -6.35 2.57
CA PRO A 93 -34.01 -6.13 3.97
C PRO A 93 -32.62 -6.68 4.28
N ASN A 94 -31.77 -5.86 4.86
CA ASN A 94 -30.40 -6.21 5.19
C ASN A 94 -30.06 -5.70 6.60
N VAL A 95 -29.05 -6.31 7.20
CA VAL A 95 -28.52 -5.93 8.51
C VAL A 95 -27.24 -5.12 8.28
N GLU A 96 -27.28 -3.84 8.62
CA GLU A 96 -26.11 -2.96 8.56
C GLU A 96 -25.39 -2.99 9.91
N LEU A 97 -24.16 -3.51 9.93
CA LEU A 97 -23.31 -3.46 11.12
C LEU A 97 -22.81 -2.03 11.34
N ASP A 98 -22.94 -1.52 12.56
CA ASP A 98 -22.81 -0.09 12.86
C ASP A 98 -21.66 0.24 13.83
N ARG A 99 -20.75 -0.71 14.10
CA ARG A 99 -19.61 -0.51 15.02
C ARG A 99 -18.34 -1.14 14.47
N GLN A 100 -17.33 -0.32 14.19
CA GLN A 100 -16.00 -0.77 13.74
C GLN A 100 -15.07 -1.04 14.93
N GLY A 101 -14.19 -2.04 14.82
CA GLY A 101 -13.29 -2.46 15.90
C GLY A 101 -11.80 -2.48 15.56
N ARG A 102 -11.38 -1.84 14.47
CA ARG A 102 -10.04 -2.08 13.88
C ARG A 102 -9.14 -0.85 13.81
N ALA A 103 -9.72 0.34 13.64
CA ALA A 103 -8.99 1.59 13.44
C ALA A 103 -9.33 2.59 14.53
N ARG A 104 -8.48 3.61 14.70
CA ARG A 104 -8.75 4.75 15.58
C ARG A 104 -10.02 5.49 15.16
N ALA A 105 -10.75 6.03 16.14
CA ALA A 105 -11.95 6.83 15.90
C ALA A 105 -11.69 8.01 14.95
N GLN A 106 -10.54 8.68 15.09
CA GLN A 106 -10.15 9.81 14.25
C GLN A 106 -9.94 9.39 12.78
N ILE A 107 -9.40 8.20 12.53
CA ILE A 107 -9.25 7.65 11.17
C ILE A 107 -10.61 7.19 10.64
N ALA A 108 -11.46 6.61 11.49
CA ALA A 108 -12.81 6.19 11.10
C ALA A 108 -13.67 7.38 10.63
N GLU A 109 -13.46 8.59 11.17
CA GLU A 109 -14.15 9.81 10.71
C GLU A 109 -14.03 10.01 9.19
N LEU A 110 -12.88 9.63 8.61
CA LEU A 110 -12.57 9.81 7.19
C LEU A 110 -13.48 9.01 6.24
N TYR A 111 -14.14 7.95 6.72
CA TYR A 111 -15.01 7.09 5.90
C TYR A 111 -16.38 6.82 6.52
N GLN A 112 -16.60 7.08 7.82
CA GLN A 112 -17.87 6.76 8.50
C GLN A 112 -19.09 7.45 7.87
N TRP A 113 -18.90 8.65 7.30
CA TRP A 113 -19.96 9.43 6.64
C TRP A 113 -20.62 8.69 5.47
N ARG A 114 -19.97 7.65 4.93
CA ARG A 114 -20.52 6.85 3.85
C ARG A 114 -21.59 5.87 4.33
N TYR A 115 -21.54 5.51 5.61
CA TYR A 115 -22.32 4.46 6.26
C TYR A 115 -23.37 5.07 7.20
N LYS A 116 -24.47 4.35 7.40
CA LYS A 116 -25.55 4.80 8.28
C LYS A 116 -25.22 4.48 9.74
N GLY A 117 -24.86 5.52 10.51
CA GLY A 117 -24.68 5.40 11.96
C GLY A 117 -23.45 4.58 12.39
N LEU A 118 -22.43 4.47 11.53
CA LEU A 118 -21.19 3.77 11.87
C LEU A 118 -20.46 4.49 13.02
N GLY A 119 -20.30 3.80 14.14
CA GLY A 119 -19.50 4.21 15.30
C GLY A 119 -18.37 3.22 15.60
N ASN A 120 -17.85 3.26 16.83
CA ASN A 120 -16.72 2.44 17.27
C ASN A 120 -17.14 1.43 18.34
N LEU A 121 -16.54 0.23 18.31
CA LEU A 121 -16.66 -0.73 19.41
C LEU A 121 -15.94 -0.21 20.67
N PRO A 122 -16.40 -0.56 21.89
CA PRO A 122 -15.88 0.00 23.13
C PRO A 122 -14.36 -0.12 23.32
N HIS A 123 -13.74 -1.18 22.79
CA HIS A 123 -12.30 -1.38 22.94
C HIS A 123 -11.47 -0.39 22.11
N VAL A 124 -12.03 0.19 21.04
CA VAL A 124 -11.37 1.26 20.28
C VAL A 124 -11.26 2.52 21.13
N ASP A 125 -12.29 2.80 21.93
CA ASP A 125 -12.33 3.98 22.79
C ASP A 125 -11.52 3.78 24.09
N GLY A 126 -11.36 2.55 24.55
CA GLY A 126 -10.70 2.24 25.83
C GLY A 126 -9.22 1.81 25.76
N LEU A 127 -8.78 1.13 24.69
CA LEU A 127 -7.43 0.54 24.68
C LEU A 127 -6.33 1.57 24.36
N PRO A 128 -5.20 1.58 25.10
CA PRO A 128 -4.11 2.55 24.91
C PRO A 128 -3.58 2.64 23.49
N GLN A 129 -3.49 1.52 22.76
CA GLN A 129 -3.01 1.49 21.37
C GLN A 129 -3.80 2.41 20.41
N PHE A 130 -5.09 2.65 20.67
CA PHE A 130 -5.93 3.54 19.87
C PHE A 130 -5.97 4.98 20.40
N GLN A 131 -5.46 5.21 21.62
CA GLN A 131 -5.46 6.51 22.29
C GLN A 131 -4.10 7.20 22.31
N ASN A 132 -3.01 6.43 22.20
CA ASN A 132 -1.67 6.99 22.11
C ASN A 132 -1.46 7.66 20.75
N ALA A 133 -0.57 8.63 20.68
CA ALA A 133 -0.16 9.28 19.44
C ALA A 133 0.71 8.35 18.58
N ASN A 134 1.03 8.82 17.37
CA ASN A 134 2.10 8.21 16.57
C ASN A 134 3.39 8.96 16.91
N ALA A 135 4.38 8.27 17.49
CA ALA A 135 5.69 8.82 17.79
C ALA A 135 6.29 9.52 16.56
N GLY A 136 6.81 10.73 16.71
CA GLY A 136 7.34 11.49 15.58
C GLY A 136 6.33 12.30 14.80
N PHE A 137 5.04 12.24 15.14
CA PHE A 137 3.99 12.92 14.38
C PHE A 137 3.06 13.72 15.27
N ALA A 138 2.76 14.95 14.84
CA ALA A 138 1.77 15.77 15.54
C ALA A 138 0.35 15.22 15.40
N PHE A 139 0.04 14.55 14.28
CA PHE A 139 -1.31 14.10 13.94
C PHE A 139 -1.35 12.60 13.59
N PRO A 140 -2.45 11.89 13.92
CA PRO A 140 -2.62 10.48 13.57
C PRO A 140 -2.87 10.28 12.06
N PHE A 141 -3.38 11.29 11.38
CA PHE A 141 -3.52 11.28 9.92
C PHE A 141 -3.29 12.68 9.36
N GLN A 142 -2.87 12.77 8.11
CA GLN A 142 -2.67 14.06 7.45
C GLN A 142 -2.75 13.94 5.92
N LEU A 143 -3.29 14.96 5.26
CA LEU A 143 -3.13 15.17 3.81
C LEU A 143 -1.99 16.16 3.60
N ILE A 144 -0.93 15.69 2.97
CA ILE A 144 0.32 16.41 2.73
C ILE A 144 0.33 16.86 1.28
N ASP A 145 0.36 18.17 1.07
CA ASP A 145 0.40 18.77 -0.26
C ASP A 145 1.80 18.62 -0.86
N VAL A 146 1.90 17.88 -1.97
CA VAL A 146 3.16 17.67 -2.66
C VAL A 146 3.22 18.54 -3.93
N PRO A 147 4.07 19.60 -3.95
CA PRO A 147 4.23 20.46 -5.12
C PRO A 147 4.96 19.76 -6.26
N ASP A 148 5.23 20.48 -7.36
CA ASP A 148 6.00 19.92 -8.47
C ASP A 148 7.45 19.68 -8.02
N PHE A 149 8.01 18.54 -8.40
CA PHE A 149 9.39 18.16 -8.11
C PHE A 149 10.19 18.19 -9.41
N ASN A 150 11.31 18.92 -9.42
CA ASN A 150 12.08 19.19 -10.65
C ASN A 150 11.20 19.77 -11.79
N GLY A 151 10.26 20.65 -11.43
CA GLY A 151 9.33 21.28 -12.37
C GLY A 151 8.25 20.33 -12.94
N GLN A 152 8.11 19.13 -12.38
CA GLN A 152 7.14 18.14 -12.85
C GLN A 152 6.26 17.61 -11.70
N GLY A 153 4.96 17.51 -11.96
CA GLY A 153 3.99 16.84 -11.10
C GLY A 153 3.75 15.39 -11.53
N GLU A 154 2.59 15.13 -12.16
CA GLU A 154 2.29 13.81 -12.73
C GLU A 154 3.04 13.59 -14.05
N SER A 155 3.67 12.43 -14.18
CA SER A 155 4.30 11.95 -15.42
C SER A 155 3.62 10.67 -15.92
N GLN A 156 3.82 10.38 -17.20
CA GLN A 156 3.22 9.22 -17.87
C GLN A 156 4.22 8.65 -18.88
N PRO A 157 5.20 7.82 -18.44
CA PRO A 157 6.23 7.27 -19.32
C PRO A 157 5.68 6.36 -20.43
N SER A 158 4.57 5.67 -20.16
CA SER A 158 3.83 4.89 -21.13
C SER A 158 2.32 5.14 -20.99
N PRO A 159 1.51 4.90 -22.04
CA PRO A 159 0.06 5.13 -22.01
C PRO A 159 -0.61 4.55 -20.76
N HIS A 160 -1.34 5.39 -20.01
CA HIS A 160 -2.03 5.05 -18.76
C HIS A 160 -1.15 4.62 -17.58
N PHE A 161 0.16 4.75 -17.69
CA PHE A 161 1.12 4.41 -16.64
C PHE A 161 1.51 5.66 -15.84
N TYR A 162 0.59 6.12 -14.99
CA TYR A 162 0.76 7.34 -14.21
C TYR A 162 1.75 7.18 -13.06
N GLN A 163 2.62 8.17 -12.91
CA GLN A 163 3.65 8.28 -11.88
C GLN A 163 3.74 9.72 -11.37
N ASN A 164 4.32 9.88 -10.18
CA ASN A 164 4.70 11.16 -9.60
C ASN A 164 5.96 10.94 -8.76
N LEU A 165 7.10 11.40 -9.28
CA LEU A 165 8.41 11.21 -8.64
C LEU A 165 8.50 11.94 -7.30
N GLY A 166 7.96 13.16 -7.22
CA GLY A 166 7.95 13.93 -5.97
C GLY A 166 7.21 13.23 -4.84
N GLU A 167 6.05 12.65 -5.13
CA GLU A 167 5.30 11.84 -4.16
C GLU A 167 6.00 10.52 -3.83
N ALA A 168 6.63 9.86 -4.81
CA ALA A 168 7.33 8.60 -4.59
C ALA A 168 8.54 8.78 -3.66
N GLU A 169 9.37 9.79 -3.92
CA GLU A 169 10.52 10.14 -3.09
C GLU A 169 10.09 10.57 -1.68
N TYR A 170 9.01 11.38 -1.58
CA TYR A 170 8.46 11.77 -0.28
C TYR A 170 7.96 10.54 0.51
N ALA A 171 7.25 9.62 -0.14
CA ALA A 171 6.74 8.41 0.50
C ALA A 171 7.86 7.55 1.09
N VAL A 172 8.95 7.38 0.34
CA VAL A 172 10.11 6.61 0.80
C VAL A 172 10.88 7.37 1.89
N ALA A 173 11.07 8.67 1.76
CA ALA A 173 11.68 9.49 2.81
C ALA A 173 10.87 9.43 4.12
N LEU A 174 9.54 9.50 4.04
CA LEU A 174 8.65 9.35 5.19
C LEU A 174 8.72 7.96 5.82
N TYR A 175 8.79 6.91 5.00
CA TYR A 175 9.02 5.55 5.49
C TYR A 175 10.37 5.43 6.22
N THR A 176 11.44 5.97 5.64
CA THR A 176 12.77 5.97 6.25
C THR A 176 12.80 6.75 7.56
N TYR A 177 12.12 7.91 7.63
CA TYR A 177 11.94 8.66 8.87
C TYR A 177 11.32 7.80 9.98
N MET A 178 10.23 7.08 9.67
CA MET A 178 9.60 6.17 10.62
C MET A 178 10.54 5.05 11.07
N ARG A 179 11.35 4.51 10.16
CA ARG A 179 12.34 3.48 10.48
C ARG A 179 13.45 4.01 11.40
N ILE A 180 13.92 5.23 11.20
CA ILE A 180 14.92 5.88 12.08
C ILE A 180 14.35 6.06 13.50
N LEU A 181 13.06 6.40 13.62
CA LEU A 181 12.38 6.50 14.92
C LEU A 181 12.16 5.15 15.62
N GLY A 182 12.41 4.02 14.95
CA GLY A 182 12.22 2.67 15.51
C GLY A 182 10.88 2.00 15.19
N TYR A 183 10.08 2.53 14.24
CA TYR A 183 8.84 1.85 13.84
C TYR A 183 9.13 0.53 13.14
N PRO A 184 8.46 -0.60 13.48
CA PRO A 184 8.71 -1.86 12.79
C PRO A 184 8.28 -1.81 11.31
N ALA A 185 9.14 -2.31 10.42
CA ALA A 185 8.94 -2.21 8.96
C ALA A 185 7.69 -2.97 8.48
N GLU A 186 7.40 -4.11 9.11
CA GLU A 186 6.23 -4.96 8.85
C GLU A 186 4.90 -4.28 9.21
N LYS A 187 4.95 -3.23 10.04
CA LYS A 187 3.77 -2.44 10.46
C LYS A 187 3.46 -1.28 9.52
N ILE A 188 4.29 -1.05 8.50
CA ILE A 188 4.13 0.04 7.55
C ILE A 188 3.85 -0.54 6.16
N SER A 189 2.87 0.03 5.46
CA SER A 189 2.63 -0.27 4.04
C SER A 189 2.44 0.99 3.24
N ILE A 190 3.00 1.01 2.02
CA ILE A 190 2.87 2.12 1.09
C ILE A 190 1.86 1.74 0.02
N LEU A 191 0.79 2.52 -0.06
CA LEU A 191 -0.29 2.32 -1.01
C LEU A 191 -0.32 3.45 -2.03
N THR A 192 -0.85 3.15 -3.20
CA THR A 192 -1.10 4.15 -4.23
C THR A 192 -2.30 3.76 -5.08
N THR A 193 -2.86 4.69 -5.84
CA THR A 193 -3.97 4.41 -6.75
C THR A 193 -3.50 3.83 -8.08
N TYR A 194 -2.23 3.97 -8.46
CA TYR A 194 -1.75 3.58 -9.80
C TYR A 194 -0.67 2.51 -9.75
N ASN A 195 -0.75 1.51 -10.64
CA ASN A 195 0.29 0.48 -10.76
C ASN A 195 1.65 1.07 -11.14
N GLY A 196 1.67 2.10 -12.00
CA GLY A 196 2.91 2.78 -12.40
C GLY A 196 3.63 3.44 -11.24
N GLN A 197 2.86 4.10 -10.35
CA GLN A 197 3.40 4.62 -9.10
C GLN A 197 3.84 3.52 -8.15
N ALA A 198 3.09 2.42 -8.05
CA ALA A 198 3.46 1.32 -7.17
C ALA A 198 4.80 0.70 -7.58
N GLN A 199 5.08 0.64 -8.88
CA GLN A 199 6.39 0.24 -9.40
C GLN A 199 7.45 1.28 -9.07
N LEU A 200 7.21 2.57 -9.37
CA LEU A 200 8.16 3.64 -9.07
C LEU A 200 8.56 3.67 -7.59
N ILE A 201 7.60 3.54 -6.67
CA ILE A 201 7.88 3.51 -5.23
C ILE A 201 8.73 2.28 -4.87
N ARG A 202 8.48 1.11 -5.47
CA ARG A 202 9.35 -0.05 -5.26
C ARG A 202 10.77 0.23 -5.75
N ASP A 203 10.93 0.80 -6.94
CA ASP A 203 12.24 1.12 -7.51
C ASP A 203 13.00 2.15 -6.65
N VAL A 204 12.30 3.10 -6.03
CA VAL A 204 12.89 4.05 -5.07
C VAL A 204 13.25 3.35 -3.75
N CYS A 205 12.37 2.50 -3.19
CA CYS A 205 12.67 1.72 -1.99
C CYS A 205 13.88 0.81 -2.19
N GLN A 206 13.99 0.14 -3.34
CA GLN A 206 15.10 -0.76 -3.64
C GLN A 206 16.42 0.01 -3.69
N ARG A 207 16.45 1.14 -4.40
CA ARG A 207 17.65 1.98 -4.49
C ARG A 207 18.06 2.62 -3.15
N ARG A 208 17.12 3.02 -2.30
CA ARG A 208 17.41 3.79 -1.07
C ARG A 208 17.43 2.98 0.22
N CYS A 209 16.72 1.85 0.29
CA CYS A 209 16.44 1.16 1.55
C CYS A 209 16.88 -0.32 1.56
N GLU A 210 16.86 -1.03 0.43
CA GLU A 210 17.02 -2.48 0.40
C GLU A 210 18.40 -2.95 0.88
N ALA A 211 19.46 -2.24 0.48
CA ALA A 211 20.83 -2.56 0.92
C ALA A 211 21.11 -2.15 2.37
N ASN A 212 20.20 -1.42 3.03
CA ASN A 212 20.41 -0.90 4.38
C ASN A 212 19.65 -1.76 5.42
N PRO A 213 20.35 -2.59 6.22
CA PRO A 213 19.72 -3.48 7.20
C PRO A 213 18.95 -2.73 8.29
N LEU A 214 19.35 -1.49 8.59
CA LEU A 214 18.73 -0.66 9.62
C LEU A 214 17.34 -0.16 9.18
N ILE A 215 17.15 0.06 7.88
CA ILE A 215 15.89 0.59 7.33
C ILE A 215 14.99 -0.54 6.82
N GLY A 216 15.53 -1.47 6.03
CA GLY A 216 14.75 -2.57 5.44
C GLY A 216 13.60 -2.12 4.54
N MET A 217 12.73 -3.06 4.15
CA MET A 217 11.64 -2.82 3.22
C MET A 217 10.27 -2.75 3.91
N PRO A 218 9.35 -1.87 3.45
CA PRO A 218 7.99 -1.84 3.99
C PRO A 218 7.29 -3.18 3.75
N ALA A 219 6.34 -3.53 4.63
CA ALA A 219 5.62 -4.81 4.55
C ALA A 219 5.01 -5.07 3.16
N LYS A 220 4.52 -4.02 2.51
CA LYS A 220 3.97 -4.09 1.16
C LYS A 220 3.97 -2.74 0.47
N VAL A 221 4.29 -2.75 -0.82
CA VAL A 221 4.03 -1.64 -1.75
C VAL A 221 3.02 -2.11 -2.81
N SER A 222 1.80 -1.58 -2.78
CA SER A 222 0.72 -2.06 -3.65
C SER A 222 -0.29 -0.98 -4.03
N THR A 223 -1.19 -1.33 -4.95
CA THR A 223 -2.33 -0.46 -5.25
C THR A 223 -3.43 -0.64 -4.21
N VAL A 224 -4.24 0.39 -3.99
CA VAL A 224 -5.43 0.33 -3.12
C VAL A 224 -6.34 -0.84 -3.51
N ASP A 225 -6.60 -1.01 -4.81
CA ASP A 225 -7.45 -2.07 -5.35
C ASP A 225 -6.90 -3.48 -5.05
N LYS A 226 -5.57 -3.67 -5.05
CA LYS A 226 -4.92 -4.97 -4.71
C LYS A 226 -4.76 -5.20 -3.20
N TYR A 227 -5.02 -4.18 -2.39
CA TYR A 227 -4.88 -4.21 -0.93
C TYR A 227 -6.24 -4.32 -0.22
N GLN A 228 -7.31 -4.61 -0.96
CA GLN A 228 -8.63 -4.84 -0.40
C GLN A 228 -8.62 -6.05 0.55
N GLY A 229 -9.42 -5.98 1.62
CA GLY A 229 -9.44 -6.97 2.70
C GLY A 229 -8.21 -6.93 3.64
N GLN A 230 -7.12 -6.28 3.25
CA GLN A 230 -5.91 -6.14 4.06
C GLN A 230 -5.89 -4.83 4.85
N GLN A 231 -5.06 -4.77 5.88
CA GLN A 231 -4.85 -3.60 6.72
C GLN A 231 -3.41 -3.59 7.26
N ASN A 232 -2.92 -2.42 7.63
CA ASN A 232 -1.71 -2.29 8.42
C ASN A 232 -1.84 -1.18 9.48
N ASP A 233 -0.91 -1.15 10.43
CA ASP A 233 -0.92 -0.16 11.50
C ASP A 233 -0.71 1.25 10.93
N TYR A 234 0.23 1.39 9.99
CA TYR A 234 0.55 2.65 9.34
C TYR A 234 0.48 2.52 7.82
N ILE A 235 -0.23 3.44 7.19
CA ILE A 235 -0.36 3.53 5.73
C ILE A 235 0.17 4.88 5.24
N ILE A 236 1.09 4.83 4.28
CA ILE A 236 1.48 5.98 3.48
C ILE A 236 0.77 5.85 2.13
N LEU A 237 -0.04 6.82 1.73
CA LEU A 237 -0.89 6.74 0.53
C LEU A 237 -0.49 7.82 -0.48
N SER A 238 -0.02 7.45 -1.67
CA SER A 238 0.24 8.38 -2.79
C SER A 238 -0.95 8.44 -3.76
N LEU A 239 -1.48 9.64 -3.99
CA LEU A 239 -2.63 9.89 -4.88
C LEU A 239 -2.22 10.19 -6.33
N VAL A 240 -0.95 10.52 -6.58
CA VAL A 240 -0.26 10.67 -7.87
C VAL A 240 -0.70 11.88 -8.70
N ARG A 241 -2.01 12.08 -8.85
CA ARG A 241 -2.55 12.97 -9.86
C ARG A 241 -2.44 14.44 -9.46
N THR A 242 -2.07 15.26 -10.43
CA THR A 242 -1.83 16.70 -10.27
C THR A 242 -2.67 17.56 -11.22
N ARG A 243 -3.24 16.96 -12.27
CA ARG A 243 -4.13 17.64 -13.25
C ARG A 243 -5.55 17.14 -13.13
N ASN A 244 -5.63 15.81 -13.14
CA ASN A 244 -6.77 14.93 -13.02
C ASN A 244 -7.25 14.56 -11.63
N ILE A 245 -8.54 14.38 -11.35
CA ILE A 245 -8.91 13.55 -10.19
C ILE A 245 -8.63 12.05 -10.42
N GLY A 246 -8.72 11.59 -11.67
CA GLY A 246 -8.58 10.18 -12.01
C GLY A 246 -9.67 9.28 -11.41
N HIS A 247 -9.32 8.02 -11.16
CA HIS A 247 -10.26 6.97 -10.77
C HIS A 247 -10.54 6.90 -9.26
N ILE A 248 -9.86 7.71 -8.44
CA ILE A 248 -10.24 7.90 -7.02
C ILE A 248 -11.51 8.76 -6.87
N ARG A 249 -12.01 9.38 -7.96
CA ARG A 249 -13.34 10.01 -7.99
C ARG A 249 -14.45 9.03 -7.61
N ASP A 250 -14.23 7.74 -7.85
CA ASP A 250 -15.09 6.69 -7.31
C ASP A 250 -14.96 6.65 -5.78
N VAL A 251 -16.00 7.12 -5.09
CA VAL A 251 -16.08 7.17 -3.62
C VAL A 251 -15.79 5.80 -3.00
N ARG A 252 -16.13 4.69 -3.66
CA ARG A 252 -15.84 3.34 -3.16
C ARG A 252 -14.34 3.12 -3.00
N ARG A 253 -13.56 3.61 -3.96
CA ARG A 253 -12.09 3.54 -3.93
C ARG A 253 -11.49 4.45 -2.88
N LEU A 254 -12.05 5.65 -2.70
CA LEU A 254 -11.68 6.55 -1.61
C LEU A 254 -11.91 5.88 -0.24
N VAL A 255 -13.08 5.28 -0.02
CA VAL A 255 -13.41 4.60 1.24
C VAL A 255 -12.43 3.45 1.51
N VAL A 256 -12.09 2.65 0.50
CA VAL A 256 -11.07 1.59 0.66
C VAL A 256 -9.72 2.19 1.03
N ALA A 257 -9.25 3.20 0.30
CA ALA A 257 -7.98 3.89 0.55
C ALA A 257 -7.87 4.44 1.98
N LEU A 258 -8.88 5.17 2.44
CA LEU A 258 -8.89 5.82 3.77
C LEU A 258 -9.07 4.83 4.91
N SER A 259 -9.60 3.64 4.62
CA SER A 259 -9.84 2.61 5.64
C SER A 259 -8.70 1.59 5.74
N ARG A 260 -7.54 1.70 5.08
CA ARG A 260 -6.50 0.66 5.22
C ARG A 260 -5.66 0.76 6.50
N ALA A 261 -5.58 1.95 7.09
CA ALA A 261 -4.80 2.21 8.30
C ALA A 261 -5.56 1.84 9.59
N ARG A 262 -4.83 1.32 10.59
CA ARG A 262 -5.36 1.15 11.95
C ARG A 262 -5.00 2.32 12.86
N LEU A 263 -3.76 2.78 12.83
CA LEU A 263 -3.18 3.73 13.78
C LEU A 263 -2.70 5.03 13.13
N GLY A 264 -2.15 4.97 11.91
CA GLY A 264 -1.69 6.17 11.20
C GLY A 264 -1.92 6.16 9.68
N LEU A 265 -2.36 7.30 9.14
CA LEU A 265 -2.62 7.49 7.70
C LEU A 265 -2.02 8.80 7.17
N TYR A 266 -0.97 8.70 6.37
CA TYR A 266 -0.32 9.87 5.76
C TYR A 266 -0.56 9.84 4.25
N VAL A 267 -1.33 10.81 3.76
CA VAL A 267 -1.75 10.89 2.36
C VAL A 267 -0.94 11.95 1.65
N LEU A 268 -0.26 11.58 0.57
CA LEU A 268 0.51 12.46 -0.31
C LEU A 268 -0.31 12.74 -1.56
N GLY A 269 -0.45 14.02 -1.93
CA GLY A 269 -1.12 14.38 -3.17
C GLY A 269 -1.21 15.88 -3.39
N ARG A 270 -1.55 16.31 -4.61
CA ARG A 270 -1.81 17.72 -4.91
C ARG A 270 -3.15 18.15 -4.30
N SER A 271 -3.11 18.76 -3.12
CA SER A 271 -4.29 19.07 -2.30
C SER A 271 -5.38 19.77 -3.10
N LYS A 272 -5.03 20.77 -3.92
CA LYS A 272 -5.96 21.52 -4.78
C LYS A 272 -6.85 20.60 -5.64
N VAL A 273 -6.27 19.59 -6.30
CA VAL A 273 -6.98 18.71 -7.23
C VAL A 273 -8.05 17.88 -6.53
N PHE A 274 -7.74 17.37 -5.33
CA PHE A 274 -8.64 16.50 -4.58
C PHE A 274 -9.70 17.28 -3.78
N MET A 275 -9.34 18.46 -3.29
CA MET A 275 -10.23 19.36 -2.54
C MET A 275 -11.33 19.96 -3.43
N ASP A 276 -11.05 20.21 -4.70
CA ASP A 276 -12.01 20.77 -5.67
C ASP A 276 -13.06 19.72 -6.13
N CYS A 277 -12.90 18.43 -5.78
CA CYS A 277 -13.80 17.37 -6.18
C CYS A 277 -15.00 17.24 -5.22
N LEU A 278 -16.22 17.46 -5.75
CA LEU A 278 -17.45 17.41 -4.97
C LEU A 278 -17.68 16.05 -4.29
N GLU A 279 -17.40 14.96 -5.01
CA GLU A 279 -17.63 13.59 -4.51
C GLU A 279 -16.73 13.24 -3.32
N LEU A 280 -15.54 13.84 -3.22
CA LEU A 280 -14.59 13.58 -2.13
C LEU A 280 -14.72 14.58 -0.98
N THR A 281 -15.57 15.60 -1.13
CA THR A 281 -15.76 16.70 -0.17
C THR A 281 -15.96 16.23 1.28
N PRO A 282 -16.74 15.17 1.58
CA PRO A 282 -16.93 14.74 2.97
C PRO A 282 -15.62 14.36 3.68
N ALA A 283 -14.74 13.61 3.01
CA ALA A 283 -13.42 13.26 3.56
C ALA A 283 -12.46 14.45 3.52
N MET A 284 -12.45 15.20 2.42
CA MET A 284 -11.55 16.34 2.23
C MET A 284 -11.79 17.46 3.24
N ARG A 285 -13.05 17.68 3.68
CA ARG A 285 -13.37 18.61 4.77
C ARG A 285 -12.74 18.23 6.11
N ILE A 286 -12.54 16.94 6.36
CA ILE A 286 -11.89 16.46 7.59
C ILE A 286 -10.38 16.73 7.49
N PHE A 287 -9.76 16.40 6.36
CA PHE A 287 -8.36 16.74 6.11
C PHE A 287 -8.09 18.25 6.17
N ALA A 288 -9.04 19.07 5.71
CA ALA A 288 -8.93 20.53 5.72
C ALA A 288 -8.84 21.16 7.12
N LYS A 289 -9.20 20.41 8.18
CA LYS A 289 -9.06 20.86 9.58
C LYS A 289 -7.59 20.83 10.04
N LEU A 290 -6.71 20.15 9.32
CA LEU A 290 -5.30 19.95 9.66
C LEU A 290 -4.38 20.72 8.70
N PRO A 291 -3.13 21.01 9.10
CA PRO A 291 -2.12 21.57 8.21
C PRO A 291 -1.89 20.68 6.98
N ARG A 292 -1.53 21.29 5.86
CA ARG A 292 -1.19 20.58 4.61
C ARG A 292 0.30 20.31 4.43
N LYS A 293 1.15 20.88 5.28
CA LYS A 293 2.57 20.54 5.39
C LYS A 293 2.74 19.53 6.49
N LEU A 294 3.51 18.47 6.24
CA LEU A 294 3.74 17.42 7.25
C LEU A 294 4.32 18.05 8.52
N VAL A 295 3.72 17.74 9.67
CA VAL A 295 4.19 18.24 10.97
C VAL A 295 4.77 17.09 11.79
N ILE A 296 6.10 17.12 11.98
CA ILE A 296 6.86 16.06 12.66
C ILE A 296 7.36 16.49 14.04
N LEU A 297 7.68 15.50 14.88
CA LEU A 297 8.22 15.63 16.24
C LEU A 297 9.46 14.72 16.36
N PRO A 298 10.59 15.07 15.72
CA PRO A 298 11.68 14.12 15.45
C PRO A 298 12.39 13.56 16.67
N PHE A 299 12.26 14.22 17.83
CA PHE A 299 12.86 13.76 19.08
C PHE A 299 11.98 12.78 19.86
N GLU A 300 10.77 12.48 19.39
CA GLU A 300 9.87 11.51 19.99
C GLU A 300 10.05 10.12 19.34
N ALA A 301 10.85 9.25 19.97
CA ALA A 301 11.12 7.90 19.48
C ALA A 301 9.92 6.94 19.64
N HIS A 302 9.90 5.88 18.84
CA HIS A 302 8.88 4.83 18.90
C HIS A 302 9.26 3.73 19.91
N PRO A 303 8.31 3.21 20.71
CA PRO A 303 6.92 3.63 20.87
C PRO A 303 6.76 4.84 21.80
N THR A 304 5.70 5.63 21.60
CA THR A 304 5.34 6.75 22.51
C THR A 304 4.18 6.41 23.45
N CYS A 305 4.23 6.97 24.65
CA CYS A 305 3.14 6.96 25.63
C CYS A 305 2.26 8.22 25.58
N ARG A 306 2.66 9.24 24.80
CA ARG A 306 1.92 10.50 24.63
C ARG A 306 0.52 10.22 24.09
N LYS A 307 -0.51 10.85 24.65
CA LYS A 307 -1.86 10.79 24.09
C LYS A 307 -1.96 11.68 22.85
N TRP A 308 -2.84 11.31 21.91
CA TRP A 308 -2.97 12.05 20.65
C TRP A 308 -3.34 13.54 20.82
N ASN A 309 -3.97 13.91 21.94
CA ASN A 309 -4.40 15.26 22.28
C ASN A 309 -3.41 16.02 23.18
N GLU A 310 -2.30 15.39 23.56
CA GLU A 310 -1.25 16.00 24.40
C GLU A 310 -0.15 16.61 23.54
N ARG A 311 0.45 17.69 24.04
CA ARG A 311 1.65 18.28 23.44
C ARG A 311 2.86 17.39 23.72
N SER A 312 3.79 17.35 22.77
CA SER A 312 5.08 16.69 22.99
C SER A 312 5.88 17.43 24.07
N GLN A 313 6.58 16.65 24.90
CA GLN A 313 7.54 17.17 25.88
C GLN A 313 8.97 17.13 25.34
N ASP A 314 9.22 16.35 24.28
CA ASP A 314 10.55 16.03 23.78
C ASP A 314 11.05 17.00 22.70
N GLY A 315 10.29 18.04 22.36
CA GLY A 315 10.70 19.08 21.43
C GLY A 315 9.56 19.80 20.72
N GLU A 316 9.92 20.82 19.95
CA GLU A 316 8.98 21.58 19.14
C GLU A 316 8.60 20.84 17.84
N ALA A 317 7.39 21.11 17.38
CA ALA A 317 6.90 20.59 16.11
C ALA A 317 7.62 21.29 14.95
N MET A 318 8.06 20.51 13.98
CA MET A 318 8.71 21.00 12.76
C MET A 318 7.80 20.77 11.56
N GLU A 319 7.64 21.79 10.71
CA GLU A 319 6.93 21.66 9.45
C GLU A 319 7.89 21.30 8.31
N ILE A 320 7.53 20.28 7.54
CA ILE A 320 8.26 19.89 6.34
C ILE A 320 7.61 20.55 5.11
N GLU A 321 8.35 21.51 4.56
CA GLU A 321 8.00 22.30 3.38
C GLU A 321 7.66 21.48 2.13
N ASP A 322 8.57 20.61 1.68
CA ASP A 322 8.44 19.89 0.41
C ASP A 322 9.25 18.58 0.40
N THR A 323 9.28 17.89 -0.75
CA THR A 323 10.03 16.65 -0.96
C THR A 323 11.54 16.82 -0.76
N ILE A 324 12.11 17.97 -1.16
CA ILE A 324 13.54 18.23 -1.05
C ILE A 324 13.91 18.39 0.43
N HIS A 325 13.15 19.21 1.15
CA HIS A 325 13.32 19.41 2.59
C HIS A 325 13.18 18.08 3.34
N MET A 326 12.16 17.27 3.03
CA MET A 326 11.99 15.95 3.66
C MET A 326 13.20 15.04 3.42
N THR A 327 13.69 14.98 2.18
CA THR A 327 14.81 14.11 1.81
C THR A 327 16.10 14.56 2.48
N HIS A 328 16.35 15.86 2.54
CA HIS A 328 17.51 16.43 3.23
C HIS A 328 17.46 16.16 4.73
N PHE A 329 16.31 16.45 5.35
CA PHE A 329 16.07 16.21 6.77
C PHE A 329 16.31 14.74 7.12
N VAL A 330 15.74 13.80 6.36
CA VAL A 330 15.90 12.37 6.61
C VAL A 330 17.35 11.92 6.48
N ARG A 331 18.10 12.47 5.52
CA ARG A 331 19.54 12.17 5.37
C ARG A 331 20.33 12.63 6.58
N GLU A 332 20.14 13.88 7.02
CA GLU A 332 20.81 14.41 8.21
C GLU A 332 20.40 13.64 9.48
N PHE A 333 19.11 13.36 9.61
CA PHE A 333 18.55 12.62 10.72
C PHE A 333 19.08 11.19 10.78
N TYR A 334 19.23 10.52 9.63
CA TYR A 334 19.85 9.20 9.54
C TYR A 334 21.31 9.25 9.99
N MET A 335 22.12 10.15 9.44
CA MET A 335 23.53 10.28 9.82
C MET A 335 23.71 10.57 11.31
N SER A 336 22.84 11.40 11.89
CA SER A 336 22.88 11.74 13.31
C SER A 336 22.50 10.56 14.22
N ASN A 337 21.62 9.67 13.77
CA ASN A 337 21.15 8.52 14.55
C ASN A 337 21.89 7.22 14.22
N LEU A 338 22.75 7.21 13.20
CA LEU A 338 23.46 6.02 12.73
C LEU A 338 24.19 5.26 13.86
N PRO A 339 24.95 5.91 14.76
CA PRO A 339 25.64 5.18 15.83
C PRO A 339 24.67 4.42 16.75
N ALA A 340 23.60 5.08 17.18
CA ALA A 340 22.60 4.49 18.07
C ALA A 340 21.80 3.36 17.38
N MET A 341 21.49 3.53 16.10
CA MET A 341 20.80 2.50 15.31
C MET A 341 21.67 1.27 15.10
N THR A 342 22.97 1.45 14.82
CA THR A 342 23.91 0.34 14.65
C THR A 342 24.07 -0.43 15.96
N GLU A 343 24.23 0.25 17.09
CA GLU A 343 24.33 -0.40 18.41
C GLU A 343 23.07 -1.21 18.73
N ALA A 344 21.88 -0.64 18.50
CA ALA A 344 20.61 -1.34 18.71
C ALA A 344 20.47 -2.58 17.79
N TYR A 345 20.91 -2.46 16.54
CA TYR A 345 20.88 -3.56 15.58
C TYR A 345 21.84 -4.69 15.96
N GLU A 346 23.08 -4.37 16.35
CA GLU A 346 24.06 -5.35 16.81
C GLU A 346 23.58 -6.09 18.05
N ALA A 347 22.98 -5.38 19.01
CA ALA A 347 22.37 -5.99 20.20
C ALA A 347 21.23 -6.96 19.85
N ALA A 348 20.31 -6.53 18.98
CA ALA A 348 19.20 -7.37 18.52
C ALA A 348 19.68 -8.61 17.74
N MET A 349 20.72 -8.45 16.92
CA MET A 349 21.32 -9.56 16.18
C MET A 349 22.00 -10.56 17.10
N ALA A 350 22.70 -10.09 18.13
CA ALA A 350 23.32 -10.95 19.13
C ALA A 350 22.27 -11.78 19.89
N GLU A 351 21.15 -11.16 20.29
CA GLU A 351 20.03 -11.85 20.93
C GLU A 351 19.39 -12.90 19.99
N TYR A 352 19.18 -12.54 18.72
CA TYR A 352 18.65 -13.47 17.72
C TYR A 352 19.57 -14.69 17.51
N LEU A 353 20.89 -14.48 17.38
CA LEU A 353 21.86 -15.56 17.23
C LEU A 353 21.89 -16.46 18.45
N GLU A 354 21.76 -15.90 19.66
CA GLU A 354 21.70 -16.68 20.89
C GLU A 354 20.39 -17.50 20.97
N ALA A 355 19.24 -16.90 20.62
CA ALA A 355 17.98 -17.61 20.53
C ALA A 355 18.04 -18.76 19.50
N GLN A 356 18.70 -18.55 18.35
CA GLN A 356 18.91 -19.60 17.36
C GLN A 356 19.81 -20.73 17.87
N ARG A 357 20.86 -20.43 18.65
CA ARG A 357 21.71 -21.46 19.28
C ARG A 357 20.95 -22.30 20.29
N ILE A 358 20.04 -21.69 21.05
CA ILE A 358 19.17 -22.42 21.99
C ILE A 358 18.20 -23.33 21.24
N LEU A 359 17.61 -22.84 20.13
CA LEU A 359 16.66 -23.61 19.33
C LEU A 359 17.33 -24.77 18.57
N ASN A 360 18.55 -24.54 18.09
CA ASN A 360 19.39 -25.50 17.38
C ASN A 360 20.73 -25.68 18.12
N PRO A 361 20.76 -26.45 19.21
CA PRO A 361 22.02 -26.70 19.91
C PRO A 361 23.01 -27.38 18.97
N PRO A 362 24.30 -26.99 19.00
CA PRO A 362 25.32 -27.66 18.20
C PRO A 362 25.33 -29.16 18.55
N ILE A 363 25.28 -29.99 17.53
CA ILE A 363 25.37 -31.45 17.66
C ILE A 363 26.73 -31.76 18.28
N ASP A 364 26.74 -32.49 19.38
CA ASP A 364 27.95 -32.94 20.04
C ASP A 364 28.67 -33.96 19.12
N GLU A 365 29.79 -33.53 18.52
CA GLU A 365 30.59 -34.36 17.60
C GLU A 365 31.24 -35.57 18.29
N THR A 366 31.11 -35.71 19.61
CA THR A 366 31.59 -36.89 20.35
C THR A 366 30.60 -38.08 20.37
N GLN A 367 29.40 -37.95 19.79
CA GLN A 367 28.42 -39.05 19.64
C GLN A 367 28.05 -39.35 18.17
N MET A 368 29.02 -39.26 17.25
CA MET A 368 28.84 -39.76 15.88
C MET A 368 29.57 -41.08 15.68
N ASP A 369 28.93 -42.17 16.11
CA ASP A 369 29.30 -43.51 15.65
C ASP A 369 28.82 -43.69 14.20
N VAL A 370 29.80 -43.72 13.29
CA VAL A 370 29.77 -44.20 11.88
C VAL A 370 28.87 -43.42 10.91
N GLU A 371 29.32 -42.23 10.50
CA GLU A 371 28.86 -41.59 9.25
C GLU A 371 29.46 -42.31 8.03
N THR A 372 28.68 -42.51 6.97
CA THR A 372 29.20 -43.07 5.72
C THR A 372 29.96 -42.00 4.92
N GLU A 373 30.99 -42.41 4.17
CA GLU A 373 31.84 -41.53 3.32
C GLU A 373 31.03 -40.59 2.40
N GLU A 374 29.80 -40.99 2.05
CA GLU A 374 28.87 -40.23 1.20
C GLU A 374 28.17 -39.07 1.95
N GLU A 375 27.89 -39.23 3.24
CA GLU A 375 27.28 -38.19 4.10
C GLU A 375 28.29 -37.09 4.41
N ARG A 376 29.54 -37.48 4.68
CA ARG A 376 30.65 -36.55 4.88
C ARG A 376 30.88 -35.65 3.65
N ARG A 377 30.84 -36.23 2.44
CA ARG A 377 30.95 -35.44 1.19
C ARG A 377 29.77 -34.47 0.99
N ARG A 378 28.56 -34.84 1.38
CA ARG A 378 27.38 -33.95 1.31
C ARG A 378 27.48 -32.81 2.32
N ARG A 379 27.97 -33.08 3.54
CA ARG A 379 28.19 -32.08 4.59
C ARG A 379 29.27 -31.09 4.18
N GLU A 380 30.42 -31.57 3.69
CA GLU A 380 31.51 -30.73 3.18
C GLU A 380 31.07 -29.86 1.99
N ALA A 381 30.19 -30.37 1.11
CA ALA A 381 29.61 -29.59 0.02
C ALA A 381 28.64 -28.50 0.51
N MET A 382 27.83 -28.80 1.53
CA MET A 382 26.90 -27.83 2.14
C MET A 382 27.64 -26.72 2.89
N GLU A 383 28.72 -27.06 3.60
CA GLU A 383 29.56 -26.09 4.31
C GLU A 383 30.33 -25.19 3.33
N ARG A 384 30.84 -25.73 2.21
CA ARG A 384 31.44 -24.91 1.15
C ARG A 384 30.43 -23.93 0.55
N LYS A 385 29.19 -24.38 0.35
CA LYS A 385 28.11 -23.53 -0.20
C LYS A 385 27.72 -22.41 0.78
N LYS A 386 27.61 -22.71 2.08
CA LYS A 386 27.38 -21.70 3.13
C LYS A 386 28.53 -20.72 3.28
N LYS A 387 29.77 -21.18 3.14
CA LYS A 387 30.95 -20.31 3.20
C LYS A 387 31.00 -19.37 2.02
N GLN A 388 30.66 -19.86 0.83
CA GLN A 388 30.54 -19.05 -0.38
C GLN A 388 29.41 -18.02 -0.28
N GLU A 389 28.24 -18.39 0.26
CA GLU A 389 27.14 -17.44 0.55
C GLU A 389 27.48 -16.39 1.63
N MET A 390 28.41 -16.69 2.55
CA MET A 390 28.92 -15.73 3.53
C MET A 390 29.98 -14.80 2.94
N ASP A 391 30.86 -15.33 2.09
CA ASP A 391 31.89 -14.53 1.42
C ASP A 391 31.25 -13.59 0.39
N ASP A 392 30.22 -14.03 -0.34
CA ASP A 392 29.40 -13.19 -1.23
C ASP A 392 28.64 -12.09 -0.46
N LYS A 393 28.28 -12.33 0.81
CA LYS A 393 27.68 -11.32 1.70
C LYS A 393 28.69 -10.34 2.27
N LYS A 394 29.95 -10.74 2.45
CA LYS A 394 31.05 -9.85 2.87
C LYS A 394 31.56 -8.97 1.74
N GLU A 395 31.50 -9.41 0.49
CA GLU A 395 31.80 -8.54 -0.67
C GLU A 395 30.74 -7.46 -0.91
N ALA A 396 29.53 -7.62 -0.34
CA ALA A 396 28.51 -6.57 -0.32
C ALA A 396 28.72 -5.51 0.77
N ASP A 397 29.70 -5.70 1.67
CA ASP A 397 30.09 -4.69 2.63
C ASP A 397 30.95 -3.60 1.95
N ILE A 398 30.34 -2.43 1.81
CA ILE A 398 30.94 -1.10 1.70
C ILE A 398 31.49 -0.71 0.31
N HIS A 399 30.60 -0.17 -0.53
CA HIS A 399 30.93 0.96 -1.40
C HIS A 399 29.82 2.04 -1.26
N PHE A 400 30.14 3.10 -0.51
CA PHE A 400 29.25 4.22 -0.18
C PHE A 400 29.50 5.47 -1.07
N GLU A 401 30.33 5.39 -2.11
CA GLU A 401 30.79 6.60 -2.82
C GLU A 401 29.88 7.10 -3.96
N ASP A 402 28.86 6.37 -4.40
CA ASP A 402 27.98 6.86 -5.47
C ASP A 402 26.72 7.55 -4.90
N MET A 403 26.94 8.60 -4.11
CA MET A 403 25.91 9.56 -3.69
C MET A 403 26.09 10.93 -4.36
N ASP A 404 26.67 10.95 -5.55
CA ASP A 404 26.70 12.16 -6.39
C ASP A 404 25.35 12.36 -7.07
N HIS A 405 24.69 13.45 -6.67
CA HIS A 405 23.65 14.07 -7.46
C HIS A 405 24.30 14.59 -8.75
N GLU A 406 24.18 13.86 -9.85
CA GLU A 406 24.35 14.47 -11.17
C GLU A 406 23.26 15.53 -11.35
N MET A 407 23.63 16.78 -11.05
CA MET A 407 23.10 17.90 -11.82
C MET A 407 23.47 17.64 -13.27
N GLN A 408 22.50 17.28 -14.10
CA GLN A 408 22.70 17.30 -15.55
C GLN A 408 22.93 18.75 -15.97
N GLU A 409 24.20 19.12 -16.08
CA GLU A 409 24.62 20.35 -16.75
C GLU A 409 24.13 20.32 -18.20
N GLN A 410 23.53 21.42 -18.64
CA GLN A 410 23.19 21.65 -20.02
C GLN A 410 24.48 21.69 -20.86
N PRO A 411 24.60 21.00 -22.00
CA PRO A 411 25.73 21.22 -22.87
C PRO A 411 25.55 22.56 -23.59
N ALA A 412 26.34 23.55 -23.18
CA ALA A 412 26.58 24.75 -23.97
C ALA A 412 27.57 24.44 -25.10
N GLY A 413 27.09 24.55 -26.34
CA GLY A 413 27.87 25.05 -27.48
C GLY A 413 28.88 24.11 -28.14
N SER A 414 28.51 23.56 -29.30
CA SER A 414 29.43 23.44 -30.43
C SER A 414 28.80 24.05 -31.67
N SER A 415 29.56 24.94 -32.31
CA SER A 415 29.20 25.65 -33.53
C SER A 415 29.19 24.71 -34.75
N ALA A 416 28.22 24.86 -35.64
CA ALA A 416 28.47 24.98 -37.09
C ALA A 416 27.17 25.14 -37.90
N ALA A 417 27.29 25.98 -38.92
CA ALA A 417 26.54 26.00 -40.19
C ALA A 417 25.05 26.39 -40.19
N GLN A 418 24.83 27.63 -40.66
CA GLN A 418 23.61 28.07 -41.31
C GLN A 418 23.40 27.27 -42.61
N GLU A 419 22.29 26.56 -42.72
CA GLU A 419 21.71 26.18 -44.02
C GLU A 419 20.22 26.55 -44.02
N ALA A 420 19.80 27.19 -45.11
CA ALA A 420 18.50 27.82 -45.33
C ALA A 420 17.36 26.79 -45.50
N PRO A 421 16.10 27.15 -45.20
CA PRO A 421 14.97 26.24 -45.34
C PRO A 421 14.60 25.99 -46.81
N PRO A 422 14.24 24.76 -47.20
CA PRO A 422 13.75 24.48 -48.54
C PRO A 422 12.28 24.92 -48.71
N THR A 423 12.06 25.59 -49.83
CA THR A 423 10.79 26.07 -50.38
C THR A 423 9.82 24.90 -50.62
N ILE A 424 8.63 24.96 -50.02
CA ILE A 424 7.52 24.04 -50.31
C ILE A 424 6.82 24.54 -51.58
N GLN A 425 6.87 23.74 -52.65
CA GLN A 425 6.09 23.95 -53.88
C GLN A 425 4.67 23.43 -53.68
N GLU A 426 3.68 24.29 -53.92
CA GLU A 426 2.26 23.92 -54.05
C GLU A 426 2.03 23.12 -55.35
N PRO A 427 1.19 22.06 -55.32
CA PRO A 427 0.76 21.38 -56.54
C PRO A 427 -0.39 22.13 -57.24
N PRO A 428 -0.51 22.02 -58.58
CA PRO A 428 -1.37 22.89 -59.38
C PRO A 428 -2.86 22.50 -59.30
N ALA A 429 -3.70 23.53 -59.35
CA ALA A 429 -5.13 23.43 -59.53
C ALA A 429 -5.48 22.78 -60.88
N GLN A 430 -6.35 21.76 -60.84
CA GLN A 430 -7.08 21.30 -62.02
C GLN A 430 -8.51 21.79 -61.93
N GLU A 431 -8.82 22.79 -62.74
CA GLU A 431 -10.16 23.08 -63.23
C GLU A 431 -10.65 21.93 -64.11
N ASN A 432 -11.94 21.63 -64.04
CA ASN A 432 -12.70 21.24 -65.21
C ASN A 432 -14.20 21.54 -65.02
N PRO A 433 -14.91 21.77 -66.14
CA PRO A 433 -16.07 22.66 -66.25
C PRO A 433 -17.40 22.15 -65.68
#